data_AF-A0A699JL93-F1
#
_entry.id   AF-A0A699JL93-F1
#
_cell.length_a   1.000
_cell.length_b   1.000
_cell.length_c   1.000
_cell.angle_alpha   90.00
_cell.angle_beta   90.00
_cell.angle_gamma   90.00
#
_symmetry.space_group_name_H-M   'P 1'
#
loop_
_entity.id
_entity.type
_entity.pdbx_description
1 polymer ?
#
loop_
_entity_poly.entity_id
_entity_poly.type
_entity_poly.pdbx_seq_one_letter_code
_entity_poly.pdbx_strand_id
1 'polypeptide(L)'
;MKAGILESDKVLTVSPYYAEELVSAPDKGVELDNIIRKRGIQGIVNGMDAQEWNPMTDKFTSVKFDATTVMSAKPLIKEALQAEVGLPVDKNIPVIGFIGRLEEQKGSDILAAAIPEFIDQDVQIIVL
;
A
#
# COMPACT_ATOMS: atom_id res chain seq x y z
N MET A 1 2.91 14.35 -21.33
CA MET A 1 3.77 13.21 -20.93
C MET A 1 4.57 12.62 -22.10
N LYS A 2 3.94 12.24 -23.23
CA LYS A 2 4.62 11.72 -24.44
C LYS A 2 5.84 12.53 -24.91
N ALA A 3 5.70 13.85 -25.08
CA ALA A 3 6.82 14.70 -25.47
C ALA A 3 7.98 14.66 -24.47
N GLY A 4 7.69 14.67 -23.17
CA GLY A 4 8.71 14.55 -22.13
C GLY A 4 9.51 13.24 -22.23
N ILE A 5 8.85 12.12 -22.50
CA ILE A 5 9.53 10.82 -22.68
C ILE A 5 10.47 10.85 -23.90
N LEU A 6 10.04 11.47 -25.01
CA LEU A 6 10.83 11.56 -26.24
C LEU A 6 12.05 12.48 -26.09
N GLU A 7 11.89 13.62 -25.44
CA GLU A 7 12.92 14.65 -25.33
C GLU A 7 13.86 14.48 -24.12
N SER A 8 13.54 13.60 -23.16
CA SER A 8 14.40 13.37 -21.98
C SER A 8 15.66 12.57 -22.34
N ASP A 9 16.78 12.88 -21.71
CA ASP A 9 18.03 12.09 -21.84
C ASP A 9 17.90 10.67 -21.30
N LYS A 10 17.14 10.51 -20.21
CA LYS A 10 16.82 9.23 -19.57
C LYS A 10 15.40 9.25 -19.04
N VAL A 11 14.75 8.09 -19.05
CA VAL A 11 13.40 7.89 -18.51
C VAL A 11 13.48 6.93 -17.34
N LEU A 12 12.95 7.35 -16.19
CA LEU A 12 12.97 6.60 -14.95
C LEU A 12 11.54 6.38 -14.43
N THR A 13 11.34 5.32 -13.67
CA THR A 13 10.12 5.06 -12.92
C THR A 13 10.42 4.43 -11.56
N VAL A 14 9.38 4.24 -10.75
CA VAL A 14 9.47 3.98 -9.30
C VAL A 14 9.58 2.49 -8.91
N SER A 15 9.69 1.58 -9.89
CA SER A 15 9.87 0.15 -9.65
C SER A 15 10.43 -0.54 -10.90
N PRO A 16 11.41 -1.46 -10.76
CA PRO A 16 11.89 -2.27 -11.88
C PRO A 16 10.76 -3.03 -12.58
N TYR A 17 9.87 -3.67 -11.82
CA TYR A 17 8.77 -4.44 -12.38
C TYR A 17 7.76 -3.55 -13.11
N TYR A 18 7.47 -2.37 -12.56
CA TYR A 18 6.59 -1.41 -13.22
C TYR A 18 7.19 -0.91 -14.55
N ALA A 19 8.52 -0.80 -14.64
CA ALA A 19 9.19 -0.48 -15.90
C ALA A 19 8.97 -1.57 -16.96
N GLU A 20 8.99 -2.85 -16.57
CA GLU A 20 8.68 -3.98 -17.43
C GLU A 20 7.21 -3.98 -17.86
N GLU A 21 6.28 -3.73 -16.93
CA GLU A 21 4.84 -3.63 -17.22
C GLU A 21 4.56 -2.55 -18.26
N LEU A 22 5.12 -1.34 -18.10
CA LEU A 22 4.91 -0.21 -19.00
C LEU A 22 5.32 -0.48 -20.46
N VAL A 23 6.28 -1.39 -20.69
CA VAL A 23 6.72 -1.78 -22.03
C VAL A 23 6.15 -3.12 -22.48
N SER A 24 5.31 -3.77 -21.69
CA SER A 24 4.79 -5.11 -22.01
C SER A 24 3.63 -5.07 -23.01
N ALA A 25 2.71 -4.12 -22.85
CA ALA A 25 1.48 -4.04 -23.65
C ALA A 25 0.89 -2.60 -23.67
N PRO A 26 0.05 -2.26 -24.67
CA PRO A 26 -0.54 -0.93 -24.80
C PRO A 26 -1.42 -0.51 -23.62
N ASP A 27 -2.23 -1.42 -23.06
CA ASP A 27 -3.07 -1.15 -21.89
C ASP A 27 -2.22 -0.85 -20.65
N LYS A 28 -1.11 -1.57 -20.48
CA LYS A 28 -0.17 -1.38 -19.36
C LYS A 28 0.63 -0.09 -19.48
N GLY A 29 1.06 0.26 -20.69
CA GLY A 29 1.76 1.51 -20.99
C GLY A 29 0.83 2.70 -21.25
N VAL A 30 -0.50 2.53 -21.14
CA VAL A 30 -1.52 3.53 -21.47
C VAL A 30 -1.26 4.17 -22.85
N GLU A 31 -1.08 3.30 -23.86
CA GLU A 31 -0.80 3.60 -25.27
C GLU A 31 0.58 4.26 -25.54
N LEU A 32 1.43 4.38 -24.51
CA LEU A 32 2.79 4.91 -24.63
C LEU A 32 3.86 3.82 -24.64
N ASP A 33 3.49 2.55 -24.54
CA ASP A 33 4.38 1.38 -24.46
C ASP A 33 5.45 1.39 -25.57
N ASN A 34 5.05 1.66 -26.81
CA ASN A 34 5.95 1.71 -27.96
C ASN A 34 7.00 2.83 -27.85
N ILE A 35 6.60 3.96 -27.30
CA ILE A 35 7.48 5.13 -27.13
C ILE A 35 8.46 4.88 -26.00
N ILE A 36 7.97 4.33 -24.88
CA ILE A 36 8.78 3.97 -23.72
C ILE A 36 9.80 2.90 -24.10
N ARG A 37 9.38 1.86 -24.85
CA ARG A 37 10.26 0.80 -25.35
C ARG A 37 11.37 1.34 -26.26
N LYS A 38 11.03 2.29 -27.15
CA LYS A 38 12.01 2.91 -28.06
C LYS A 38 13.04 3.76 -27.31
N ARG A 39 12.62 4.48 -26.26
CA ARG A 39 13.54 5.32 -25.47
C ARG A 39 14.36 4.50 -24.47
N GLY A 40 13.79 3.42 -23.95
CA GLY A 40 14.31 2.68 -22.80
C GLY A 40 13.87 3.34 -21.49
N ILE A 41 13.56 2.51 -20.50
CA ILE A 41 13.12 2.94 -19.17
C ILE A 41 13.84 2.12 -18.10
N GLN A 42 14.18 2.75 -16.97
CA GLN A 42 14.75 2.08 -15.80
C GLN A 42 13.87 2.31 -14.58
N GLY A 43 13.58 1.25 -13.84
CA GLY A 43 12.84 1.32 -12.59
C GLY A 43 13.77 1.33 -11.38
N ILE A 44 13.47 2.20 -10.41
CA ILE A 44 14.20 2.30 -9.15
C ILE A 44 13.17 2.28 -8.03
N VAL A 45 13.27 1.31 -7.13
CA VAL A 45 12.33 1.14 -6.01
C VAL A 45 12.39 2.36 -5.09
N ASN A 46 11.22 2.93 -4.79
CA ASN A 46 11.10 4.01 -3.81
C ASN A 46 11.56 3.55 -2.42
N GLY A 47 12.29 4.42 -1.72
CA GLY A 47 12.53 4.28 -0.30
C GLY A 47 11.32 4.74 0.54
N MET A 48 11.52 4.78 1.86
CA MET A 48 10.59 5.27 2.86
C MET A 48 11.37 6.09 3.89
N ASP A 49 10.76 7.13 4.45
CA ASP A 49 11.34 7.88 5.55
C ASP A 49 11.25 7.08 6.86
N ALA A 50 12.38 6.49 7.26
CA ALA A 50 12.50 5.69 8.48
C ALA A 50 12.64 6.53 9.77
N GLN A 51 12.61 7.86 9.69
CA GLN A 51 12.48 8.73 10.86
C GLN A 51 11.01 9.01 11.16
N GLU A 52 10.22 9.26 10.11
CA GLU A 52 8.78 9.46 10.22
C GLU A 52 8.06 8.14 10.53
N TRP A 53 8.35 7.08 9.76
CA TRP A 53 7.71 5.77 9.89
C TRP A 53 8.57 4.81 10.68
N ASN A 54 8.60 4.98 12.00
CA ASN A 54 9.43 4.18 12.90
C ASN A 54 8.68 3.74 14.16
N PRO A 55 8.40 2.43 14.33
CA PRO A 55 7.64 1.93 15.48
C PRO A 55 8.34 2.14 16.82
N MET A 56 9.65 2.41 16.84
CA MET A 56 10.39 2.71 18.09
C MET A 56 10.24 4.16 18.53
N THR A 57 9.91 5.08 17.62
CA THR A 57 9.87 6.53 17.89
C THR A 57 8.52 7.18 17.55
N ASP A 58 7.60 6.43 16.97
CA ASP A 58 6.25 6.86 16.63
C ASP A 58 5.56 7.53 17.83
N LYS A 59 4.90 8.66 17.56
CA LYS A 59 4.23 9.50 18.56
C LYS A 59 2.73 9.25 18.64
N PHE A 60 2.16 8.57 17.65
CA PHE A 60 0.73 8.32 17.50
C PHE A 60 0.34 6.94 18.01
N THR A 61 1.24 5.95 17.93
CA THR A 61 0.99 4.62 18.51
C THR A 61 1.17 4.62 20.03
N SER A 62 0.23 3.99 20.74
CA SER A 62 0.23 3.89 22.21
C SER A 62 1.44 3.16 22.79
N VAL A 63 1.99 2.18 22.04
CA VAL A 63 3.12 1.36 22.45
C VAL A 63 4.16 1.34 21.34
N LYS A 64 5.41 1.63 21.71
CA LYS A 64 6.57 1.58 20.81
C LYS A 64 7.16 0.18 20.79
N PHE A 65 7.68 -0.26 19.65
CA PHE A 65 8.23 -1.59 19.51
C PHE A 65 9.31 -1.70 18.43
N ASP A 66 10.03 -2.81 18.50
CA ASP A 66 10.99 -3.27 17.51
C ASP A 66 10.70 -4.72 17.08
N ALA A 67 11.56 -5.30 16.25
CA ALA A 67 11.40 -6.67 15.77
C ALA A 67 11.38 -7.74 16.88
N THR A 68 11.96 -7.45 18.04
CA THR A 68 12.05 -8.40 19.17
C THR A 68 10.83 -8.32 20.10
N THR A 69 10.20 -7.14 20.17
CA THR A 69 9.07 -6.83 21.06
C THR A 69 7.73 -6.81 20.35
N VAL A 70 7.72 -6.95 19.01
CA VAL A 70 6.53 -6.89 18.16
C VAL A 70 5.38 -7.79 18.64
N MET A 71 5.69 -8.99 19.15
CA MET A 71 4.68 -9.97 19.56
C MET A 71 3.95 -9.60 20.85
N SER A 72 4.55 -8.81 21.73
CA SER A 72 3.90 -8.29 22.94
C SER A 72 3.25 -6.93 22.69
N ALA A 73 3.84 -6.09 21.83
CA ALA A 73 3.36 -4.73 21.60
C ALA A 73 2.18 -4.63 20.61
N LYS A 74 2.21 -5.33 19.48
CA LYS A 74 1.14 -5.22 18.46
C LYS A 74 -0.25 -5.60 18.96
N PRO A 75 -0.43 -6.61 19.85
CA PRO A 75 -1.73 -6.87 20.45
C PRO A 75 -2.31 -5.67 21.21
N LEU A 76 -1.48 -4.94 21.96
CA LEU A 76 -1.92 -3.74 22.71
C LEU A 76 -2.31 -2.59 21.75
N ILE A 77 -1.52 -2.39 20.69
CA ILE A 77 -1.83 -1.40 19.66
C ILE A 77 -3.14 -1.76 18.93
N LYS A 78 -3.36 -3.05 18.67
CA LYS A 78 -4.57 -3.57 18.04
C LYS A 78 -5.80 -3.35 18.92
N GLU A 79 -5.73 -3.68 20.20
CA GLU A 79 -6.82 -3.44 21.15
C GLU A 79 -7.16 -1.95 21.25
N ALA A 80 -6.14 -1.08 21.27
CA ALA A 80 -6.33 0.37 21.25
C ALA A 80 -7.01 0.86 19.95
N LEU A 81 -6.59 0.33 18.80
CA LEU A 81 -7.22 0.65 17.51
C LEU A 81 -8.68 0.18 17.47
N GLN A 82 -8.96 -1.05 17.90
CA GLN A 82 -10.33 -1.60 17.98
C GLN A 82 -11.22 -0.71 18.84
N ALA A 83 -10.73 -0.27 20.00
CA ALA A 83 -11.46 0.64 20.88
C ALA A 83 -11.71 2.00 20.23
N GLU A 84 -10.71 2.59 19.55
CA GLU A 84 -10.81 3.89 18.88
C GLU A 84 -11.88 3.89 17.78
N VAL A 85 -11.97 2.80 17.00
CA VAL A 85 -12.97 2.67 15.91
C VAL A 85 -14.29 2.04 16.34
N GLY A 86 -14.48 1.76 17.64
CA GLY A 86 -15.74 1.22 18.20
C GLY A 86 -16.01 -0.25 17.85
N LEU A 87 -14.98 -1.03 17.52
CA LEU A 87 -15.09 -2.47 17.27
C LEU A 87 -14.95 -3.28 18.58
N PRO A 88 -15.43 -4.53 18.62
CA PRO A 88 -15.16 -5.43 19.74
C PRO A 88 -13.65 -5.55 19.99
N VAL A 89 -13.24 -5.27 21.22
CA VAL A 89 -11.83 -5.32 21.63
C VAL A 89 -11.46 -6.77 21.94
N ASP A 90 -10.81 -7.42 20.99
CA ASP A 90 -10.25 -8.76 21.14
C ASP A 90 -9.00 -8.91 20.27
N LYS A 91 -7.87 -9.12 20.94
CA LYS A 91 -6.58 -9.35 20.28
C LYS A 91 -6.54 -10.60 19.42
N ASN A 92 -7.45 -11.56 19.59
CA ASN A 92 -7.49 -12.81 18.83
C ASN A 92 -8.21 -12.67 17.48
N ILE A 93 -9.15 -11.72 17.34
CA ILE A 93 -9.92 -11.50 16.11
C ILE A 93 -9.05 -10.78 15.07
N PRO A 94 -8.69 -11.37 13.91
CA PRO A 94 -7.86 -10.70 12.90
C PRO A 94 -8.45 -9.35 12.46
N VAL A 95 -7.56 -8.37 12.24
CA VAL A 95 -7.93 -7.03 11.76
C VAL A 95 -7.26 -6.79 10.41
N ILE A 96 -8.07 -6.47 9.40
CA ILE A 96 -7.64 -6.08 8.06
C ILE A 96 -7.77 -4.56 7.96
N GLY A 97 -6.69 -3.86 7.64
CA GLY A 97 -6.69 -2.41 7.44
C GLY A 97 -6.50 -2.05 5.97
N PHE A 98 -7.39 -1.23 5.43
CA PHE A 98 -7.25 -0.58 4.13
C PHE A 98 -7.00 0.91 4.35
N ILE A 99 -5.91 1.43 3.77
CA ILE A 99 -5.60 2.86 3.78
C ILE A 99 -5.31 3.27 2.34
N GLY A 100 -6.14 4.15 1.79
CA GLY A 100 -5.94 4.59 0.41
C GLY A 100 -7.02 5.51 -0.13
N ARG A 101 -6.72 6.21 -1.22
CA ARG A 101 -7.72 6.98 -1.95
C ARG A 101 -8.84 6.05 -2.44
N LEU A 102 -10.08 6.51 -2.30
CA LEU A 102 -11.28 5.82 -2.79
C LEU A 102 -11.45 6.01 -4.30
N GLU A 103 -10.48 5.47 -5.05
CA GLU A 103 -10.42 5.49 -6.50
C GLU A 103 -10.17 4.07 -7.03
N GLU A 104 -10.60 3.78 -8.25
CA GLU A 104 -10.47 2.46 -8.89
C GLU A 104 -9.02 1.93 -8.89
N GLN A 105 -8.03 2.82 -8.99
CA GLN A 105 -6.61 2.47 -8.95
C GLN A 105 -6.22 1.71 -7.67
N LYS A 106 -6.96 1.90 -6.57
CA LYS A 106 -6.71 1.25 -5.28
C LYS A 106 -7.66 0.08 -5.01
N GLY A 107 -8.63 -0.18 -5.88
CA GLY A 107 -9.57 -1.30 -5.76
C GLY A 107 -10.49 -1.20 -4.54
N SER A 108 -10.83 0.02 -4.10
CA SER A 108 -11.73 0.23 -2.96
C SER A 108 -13.14 -0.34 -3.21
N ASP A 109 -13.58 -0.32 -4.47
CA ASP A 109 -14.78 -0.96 -4.98
C ASP A 109 -14.71 -2.49 -4.88
N ILE A 110 -13.56 -3.08 -5.20
CA ILE A 110 -13.31 -4.52 -5.09
C ILE A 110 -13.37 -4.94 -3.63
N LEU A 111 -12.72 -4.19 -2.72
CA LEU A 111 -12.78 -4.46 -1.28
C LEU A 111 -14.24 -4.42 -0.80
N ALA A 112 -14.99 -3.38 -1.15
CA ALA A 112 -16.39 -3.25 -0.76
C ALA A 112 -17.25 -4.42 -1.24
N ALA A 113 -17.02 -4.90 -2.47
CA ALA A 113 -17.70 -6.06 -3.03
C ALA A 113 -17.33 -7.38 -2.31
N ALA A 114 -16.12 -7.48 -1.76
CA ALA A 114 -15.64 -8.66 -1.05
C ALA A 114 -16.08 -8.72 0.42
N ILE A 115 -16.39 -7.59 1.08
CA ILE A 115 -16.81 -7.54 2.49
C ILE A 115 -17.91 -8.56 2.84
N PRO A 116 -18.99 -8.73 2.06
CA PRO A 116 -20.01 -9.74 2.35
C PRO A 116 -19.48 -11.18 2.41
N GLU A 117 -18.40 -11.50 1.70
CA GLU A 117 -17.79 -12.84 1.75
C GLU A 117 -17.05 -13.10 3.07
N PHE A 118 -16.71 -12.03 3.81
CA PHE A 118 -16.06 -12.11 5.12
C PHE A 118 -17.06 -12.14 6.28
N ILE A 119 -18.37 -12.01 6.05
CA ILE A 119 -19.36 -11.86 7.12
C ILE A 119 -19.47 -13.09 8.02
N ASP A 120 -19.19 -14.27 7.49
CA ASP A 120 -19.18 -15.54 8.22
C ASP A 120 -17.81 -15.83 8.88
N GLN A 121 -16.82 -14.97 8.67
CA GLN A 121 -15.52 -15.07 9.30
C GLN A 121 -15.46 -14.17 10.52
N ASP A 122 -14.80 -14.64 11.58
CA ASP A 122 -14.54 -13.83 12.78
C ASP A 122 -13.37 -12.88 12.49
N VAL A 123 -13.63 -11.84 11.70
CA VAL A 123 -12.66 -10.85 11.21
C VAL A 123 -13.22 -9.45 11.30
N GLN A 124 -12.32 -8.48 11.49
CA GLN A 124 -12.63 -7.06 11.48
C GLN A 124 -11.95 -6.38 10.30
N ILE A 125 -12.66 -5.45 9.67
CA ILE A 125 -12.16 -4.66 8.53
C ILE A 125 -12.26 -3.18 8.89
N ILE A 126 -11.15 -2.47 8.75
CA ILE A 126 -11.05 -1.02 8.97
C ILE A 126 -10.65 -0.38 7.65
N VAL A 127 -11.42 0.61 7.19
CA VAL A 127 -11.19 1.34 5.94
C VAL A 127 -10.97 2.82 6.28
N LEU A 128 -9.80 3.36 5.90
CA LEU A 128 -9.35 4.74 6.16
C LEU A 128 -8.98 5.48 4.88
#